data_AF-A0A3C1WUA2-F1
#
_entry.id   AF-A0A3C1WUA2-F1
#
_cell.length_a   1.000
_cell.length_b   1.000
_cell.length_c   1.000
_cell.angle_alpha   90.00
_cell.angle_beta   90.00
_cell.angle_gamma   90.00
#
_symmetry.space_group_name_H-M   'P 1'
#
loop_
_entity.id
_entity.type
_entity.pdbx_description
1 polymer ?
#
loop_
_entity_poly.entity_id
_entity_poly.type
_entity_poly.pdbx_seq_one_letter_code
_entity_poly.pdbx_strand_id
1 'polypeptide(L)'
;MKKRVRVPLALGIGFGLAILSMAIAIYFGYVHAYSSEENIRYVYLFGFKIYRLTLEGAKYIGTSLGVNMGIICAIYMGIVFALEEIIHKLRAL
;
A
#
# COMPACT_ATOMS: atom_id res chain seq x y z
N MET A 1 0.62 -7.89 -26.49
CA MET A 1 1.86 -8.32 -25.81
C MET A 1 1.74 -9.78 -25.38
N LYS A 2 2.83 -10.56 -25.40
CA LYS A 2 2.82 -11.96 -24.93
C LYS A 2 2.48 -12.02 -23.44
N LYS A 3 1.71 -13.05 -23.01
CA LYS A 3 1.24 -13.23 -21.63
C LYS A 3 2.39 -13.17 -20.60
N ARG A 4 3.56 -13.71 -20.96
CA ARG A 4 4.80 -13.68 -20.16
C ARG A 4 5.32 -12.29 -19.82
N VAL A 5 4.98 -11.25 -20.58
CA VAL A 5 5.42 -9.87 -20.33
C VAL A 5 4.29 -9.03 -19.74
N ARG A 6 3.04 -9.28 -20.15
CA ARG A 6 1.87 -8.54 -19.67
C ARG A 6 1.62 -8.75 -18.18
N VAL A 7 1.66 -10.00 -17.72
CA VAL A 7 1.37 -10.35 -16.32
C VAL A 7 2.35 -9.70 -15.34
N PRO A 8 3.69 -9.81 -15.50
CA PRO A 8 4.61 -9.15 -14.58
C PRO A 8 4.52 -7.62 -14.66
N LEU A 9 4.20 -7.04 -15.82
CA LEU A 9 3.98 -5.60 -15.95
C LEU A 9 2.77 -5.15 -15.13
N ALA A 10 1.64 -5.87 -15.24
CA ALA A 10 0.43 -5.60 -14.47
C ALA A 10 0.67 -5.68 -12.96
N LEU A 11 1.38 -6.74 -12.52
CA LEU A 11 1.76 -6.90 -11.12
C LEU A 11 2.67 -5.77 -10.63
N GLY A 12 3.63 -5.35 -11.45
CA GLY A 12 4.51 -4.21 -11.16
C GLY A 12 3.74 -2.90 -10.99
N ILE A 13 2.75 -2.65 -11.85
CA ILE A 13 1.87 -1.47 -11.74
C ILE A 13 1.06 -1.53 -10.44
N GLY A 14 0.45 -2.68 -10.12
CA GLY A 14 -0.30 -2.86 -8.87
C GLY A 14 0.56 -2.65 -7.63
N PHE A 15 1.78 -3.18 -7.63
CA PHE A 15 2.74 -2.99 -6.54
C PHE A 15 3.16 -1.52 -6.39
N GLY A 16 3.44 -0.83 -7.49
CA GLY A 16 3.76 0.61 -7.47
C GLY A 16 2.62 1.46 -6.90
N LEU A 17 1.38 1.18 -7.31
CA LEU A 17 0.19 1.85 -6.76
C LEU A 17 0.00 1.58 -5.26
N ALA A 18 0.27 0.35 -4.82
CA ALA A 18 0.20 -0.01 -3.40
C ALA A 18 1.20 0.80 -2.58
N ILE A 19 2.47 0.85 -3.02
CA ILE A 19 3.52 1.64 -2.34
C ILE A 19 3.13 3.12 -2.28
N LEU A 20 2.65 3.69 -3.38
CA LEU A 20 2.26 5.10 -3.43
C LEU A 20 1.11 5.40 -2.46
N SER A 21 0.10 4.53 -2.40
CA SER A 21 -1.01 4.68 -1.44
C SER A 21 -0.55 4.61 0.02
N MET A 22 0.36 3.69 0.33
CA MET A 22 0.92 3.55 1.68
C MET A 22 1.80 4.74 2.05
N ALA A 23 2.60 5.26 1.12
CA ALA A 23 3.43 6.44 1.35
C ALA A 23 2.56 7.66 1.71
N ILE A 24 1.46 7.88 0.98
CA ILE A 24 0.51 8.96 1.26
C ILE A 24 -0.11 8.78 2.66
N ALA A 25 -0.58 7.57 2.99
CA ALA A 25 -1.18 7.31 4.29
C ALA A 25 -0.20 7.48 5.45
N ILE A 26 1.05 7.05 5.29
CA ILE A 26 2.11 7.23 6.29
C ILE A 26 2.42 8.71 6.47
N TYR A 27 2.52 9.49 5.38
CA TYR A 27 2.74 10.94 5.46
C TYR A 27 1.65 11.64 6.28
N PHE A 28 0.38 11.39 5.97
CA PHE A 28 -0.73 11.93 6.76
C PHE A 28 -0.71 11.44 8.20
N GLY A 29 -0.29 10.19 8.43
CA GLY A 29 -0.08 9.63 9.76
C GLY A 29 0.93 10.44 10.58
N TYR A 30 2.07 10.80 10.00
CA TYR A 30 3.07 11.65 10.64
C TYR A 30 2.54 13.05 10.93
N VAL A 31 1.89 13.70 9.96
CA VAL A 31 1.32 15.05 10.13
C VAL A 31 0.32 15.06 11.29
N HIS A 32 -0.55 14.05 11.38
CA HIS A 32 -1.50 13.94 12.47
C HIS A 32 -0.82 13.65 13.82
N ALA A 33 0.16 12.75 13.85
CA ALA A 33 0.88 12.43 15.09
C ALA A 33 1.57 13.67 15.68
N TYR A 34 2.21 14.49 14.85
CA TYR A 34 2.81 15.75 15.28
C TYR A 34 1.79 16.80 15.73
N SER A 35 0.56 16.75 15.22
CA SER A 35 -0.52 17.67 15.60
C SER A 35 -1.24 17.27 16.89
N SER A 36 -1.36 15.97 17.17
CA SER A 36 -2.12 15.44 18.31
C SER A 36 -1.29 15.11 19.55
N GLU A 37 0.05 15.21 19.49
CA GLU A 37 0.99 14.90 20.58
C GLU A 37 0.79 13.50 21.22
N GLU A 38 0.22 12.55 20.48
CA GLU A 38 -0.06 11.21 20.98
C GLU A 38 1.21 10.36 21.05
N ASN A 39 1.47 9.74 22.21
CA ASN A 39 2.65 8.88 22.39
C ASN A 39 2.74 7.70 21.39
N ILE A 40 1.60 7.14 20.97
CA ILE A 40 1.55 6.01 20.02
C ILE A 40 0.37 6.20 19.07
N ARG A 41 0.65 6.21 17.76
CA ARG A 41 -0.37 6.29 16.71
C ARG A 41 -0.21 5.14 15.72
N TYR A 42 -1.32 4.51 15.34
CA TYR A 42 -1.33 3.55 14.24
C TYR A 42 -1.82 4.24 12.97
N VAL A 43 -1.11 4.02 11.86
CA VAL A 43 -1.54 4.41 10.53
C VAL A 43 -2.35 3.27 9.95
N TYR A 44 -3.57 3.57 9.53
CA TYR A 44 -4.49 2.61 8.94
C TYR A 44 -4.61 2.84 7.44
N LEU A 45 -4.67 1.76 6.68
CA LEU A 45 -5.01 1.77 5.27
C LEU A 45 -6.00 0.62 5.01
N PHE A 46 -7.18 0.94 4.48
CA PHE A 46 -8.28 -0.01 4.29
C PHE A 46 -8.62 -0.85 5.54
N GLY A 47 -8.53 -0.24 6.73
CA GLY A 47 -8.79 -0.90 8.01
C GLY A 47 -7.62 -1.73 8.57
N PHE A 48 -6.55 -1.94 7.81
CA PHE A 48 -5.34 -2.62 8.28
C PHE A 48 -4.32 -1.64 8.85
N LYS A 49 -3.71 -2.00 9.98
CA LYS A 49 -2.60 -1.25 10.57
C LYS A 49 -1.34 -1.46 9.74
N ILE A 50 -0.90 -0.47 8.98
CA ILE A 50 0.29 -0.59 8.12
C ILE A 50 1.56 -0.11 8.80
N TYR A 51 1.42 0.83 9.73
CA TYR A 51 2.55 1.53 10.32
C TYR A 51 2.22 1.91 11.75
N ARG A 52 3.22 1.83 12.62
CA ARG A 52 3.14 2.32 13.99
C ARG A 52 4.09 3.50 14.12
N LEU A 53 3.58 4.62 14.61
CA LEU A 53 4.35 5.80 14.98
C LEU A 53 4.43 5.83 16.51
N THR A 54 5.64 5.85 17.03
CA THR A 54 5.91 5.93 18.47
C THR A 54 6.73 7.19 18.71
N LEU A 55 6.31 8.02 19.66
CA LEU A 55 7.08 9.19 20.06
C LEU A 55 8.27 8.73 20.90
N GLU A 56 9.49 8.92 20.41
CA GLU A 56 10.72 8.72 21.17
C GLU A 56 11.44 10.05 21.32
N GLY A 57 11.36 10.62 22.53
CA GLY A 57 11.87 11.95 22.83
C GLY A 57 11.11 13.04 22.07
N ALA A 58 11.76 13.69 21.11
CA ALA A 58 11.20 14.77 20.30
C ALA A 58 10.86 14.35 18.85
N LYS A 59 10.98 13.06 18.51
CA LYS A 59 10.76 12.56 17.13
C LYS A 59 9.87 11.34 17.13
N TYR A 60 9.03 11.22 16.10
CA TYR A 60 8.25 10.01 15.86
C TYR A 60 9.08 8.97 15.10
N ILE A 61 9.22 7.79 15.68
CA ILE A 61 9.83 6.62 15.03
C ILE A 61 8.74 5.76 14.42
N GLY A 62 8.96 5.40 13.16
CA GLY A 62 8.09 4.55 12.38
C GLY A 62 8.50 3.09 12.43
N THR A 63 7.60 2.20 12.84
CA THR A 63 7.76 0.75 12.71
C THR A 63 6.77 0.21 11.69
N SER A 64 7.27 -0.47 10.66
CA SER A 64 6.44 -1.09 9.64
C SER A 64 5.79 -2.38 10.16
N LEU A 65 4.51 -2.55 9.83
CA LEU A 65 3.79 -3.81 10.05
C LEU A 65 3.80 -4.61 8.75
N GLY A 66 4.94 -5.26 8.48
CA GLY A 66 5.25 -5.87 7.19
C GLY A 66 4.21 -6.85 6.66
N VAL A 67 3.58 -7.64 7.53
CA VAL A 67 2.50 -8.58 7.16
C VAL A 67 1.30 -7.83 6.56
N ASN A 68 0.84 -6.77 7.23
CA ASN A 68 -0.31 -5.99 6.79
C ASN A 68 0.00 -5.19 5.52
N MET A 69 1.21 -4.64 5.41
CA MET A 69 1.67 -3.99 4.17
C MET A 69 1.73 -4.98 3.00
N GLY A 70 2.17 -6.22 3.25
CA GLY A 70 2.18 -7.30 2.27
C GLY A 70 0.77 -7.68 1.79
N ILE A 71 -0.20 -7.76 2.69
CA ILE A 71 -1.61 -8.01 2.36
C ILE A 71 -2.15 -6.93 1.42
N ILE A 72 -1.90 -5.65 1.72
CA ILE A 72 -2.34 -4.54 0.88
C ILE A 72 -1.68 -4.61 -0.51
N CYS A 73 -0.37 -4.89 -0.57
CA CYS A 73 0.31 -5.12 -1.85
C CYS A 73 -0.36 -6.25 -2.65
N ALA A 74 -0.70 -7.37 -2.01
CA ALA A 74 -1.36 -8.50 -2.65
C ALA A 74 -2.76 -8.12 -3.18
N ILE A 75 -3.53 -7.33 -2.42
CA ILE A 75 -4.85 -6.84 -2.86
C ILE A 75 -4.71 -5.98 -4.12
N TYR A 76 -3.82 -4.98 -4.11
CA TYR A 76 -3.59 -4.11 -5.26
C TYR A 76 -3.11 -4.89 -6.49
N MET A 77 -2.13 -5.79 -6.31
CA MET A 77 -1.65 -6.66 -7.38
C MET A 77 -2.75 -7.56 -7.93
N GLY A 78 -3.58 -8.15 -7.07
CA GLY A 78 -4.70 -8.99 -7.45
C GLY A 78 -5.76 -8.23 -8.26
N ILE A 79 -6.11 -7.02 -7.84
CA ILE A 79 -7.07 -6.17 -8.57
C ILE A 79 -6.54 -5.81 -9.95
N VAL A 80 -5.30 -5.31 -10.04
CA VAL A 80 -4.73 -4.92 -11.33
C VAL A 80 -4.57 -6.13 -12.26
N PHE A 81 -4.16 -7.28 -11.72
CA PHE A 81 -4.09 -8.52 -12.48
C PHE A 81 -5.48 -8.95 -13.01
N ALA A 82 -6.52 -8.90 -12.18
CA ALA A 82 -7.87 -9.26 -12.58
C ALA A 82 -8.40 -8.31 -13.68
N LEU A 83 -8.19 -7.01 -13.53
CA LEU A 83 -8.56 -6.01 -14.54
C LEU A 83 -7.85 -6.26 -15.87
N GLU A 84 -6.54 -6.52 -15.84
CA GLU A 84 -5.76 -6.83 -17.04
C GLU A 84 -6.25 -8.11 -17.74
N GLU A 85 -6.57 -9.17 -16.98
CA GLU A 85 -7.07 -10.41 -17.58
C GLU A 85 -8.50 -10.26 -18.13
N ILE A 86 -9.36 -9.46 -17.49
CA ILE A 86 -10.70 -9.12 -17.98
C ILE A 86 -10.61 -8.31 -19.27
N ILE A 87 -9.84 -7.21 -19.29
CA ILE A 87 -9.65 -6.35 -20.45
C ILE A 87 -9.08 -7.16 -21.63
N HIS A 88 -8.14 -8.05 -21.34
CA HIS A 88 -7.57 -8.90 -22.38
C HIS A 88 -8.59 -9.90 -22.94
N LYS A 89 -9.41 -10.52 -22.09
CA LYS A 89 -10.48 -11.43 -22.56
C LYS A 89 -11.51 -10.69 -23.40
N LEU A 90 -11.91 -9.48 -22.98
CA LEU A 90 -12.84 -8.65 -23.73
C LEU A 90 -12.28 -8.19 -25.08
N ARG A 91 -10.99 -7.88 -25.17
CA ARG A 91 -10.34 -7.50 -26.43
C ARG A 91 -10.10 -8.69 -27.37
N ALA A 92 -10.13 -9.90 -26.84
CA ALA A 92 -9.98 -11.13 -27.62
C ALA A 92 -11.32 -11.69 -28.14
N LEU A 93 -12.44 -11.09 -27.74
CA LEU A 93 -13.80 -11.38 -28.17
C LEU A 93 -14.18 -10.46 -29.35
#